data_AF-A0A0K2J8H4-F1
#
_entry.id   AF-A0A0K2J8H4-F1
#
_cell.length_a   1.000
_cell.length_b   1.000
_cell.length_c   1.000
_cell.angle_alpha   90.00
_cell.angle_beta   90.00
_cell.angle_gamma   90.00
#
_symmetry.space_group_name_H-M   'P 1'
#
loop_
_entity.id
_entity.type
_entity.pdbx_description
1 polymer ?
#
loop_
_entity_poly.entity_id
_entity_poly.type
_entity_poly.pdbx_seq_one_letter_code
_entity_poly.pdbx_strand_id
1 'polypeptide(L)' 'MKKFYILLEEHTVEKFEIEAEDMDEAFKIVEEKYYNGEFVLEPGNVSHRLMSGETADGKECTEWVEF' A
#
# COMPACT_ATOMS: atom_id res chain seq x y z
N MET A 1 3.33 8.34 27.57
CA MET A 1 3.19 7.48 26.38
C MET A 1 2.40 6.21 26.69
N LYS A 2 1.49 5.85 25.78
CA LYS A 2 0.60 4.68 25.79
C LYS A 2 0.64 4.04 24.40
N LYS A 3 0.34 2.74 24.32
CA LYS A 3 0.26 2.00 23.05
C LYS A 3 -1.15 2.12 22.44
N PHE A 4 -1.21 2.39 21.14
CA PHE A 4 -2.41 2.46 20.30
C PHE A 4 -2.27 1.54 19.10
N TYR A 5 -3.39 0.99 18.63
CA TYR A 5 -3.46 0.27 17.35
C TYR A 5 -4.32 1.08 16.39
N ILE A 6 -3.70 1.61 15.35
CA ILE A 6 -4.37 2.38 14.30
C ILE A 6 -4.47 1.51 13.06
N LEU A 7 -5.68 1.39 12.51
CA LEU A 7 -5.91 0.69 11.25
C LEU A 7 -5.97 1.73 10.14
N LEU A 8 -5.12 1.58 9.12
CA LEU A 8 -5.26 2.31 7.87
C LEU A 8 -5.93 1.40 6.85
N GLU A 9 -6.85 1.95 6.08
CA GLU A 9 -7.60 1.23 5.06
C GLU A 9 -7.55 1.98 3.73
N GLU A 10 -7.23 1.24 2.66
CA GLU A 10 -7.37 1.66 1.27
C GLU A 10 -8.01 0.52 0.46
N HIS A 11 -7.22 -0.20 -0.36
CA HIS A 11 -7.63 -1.47 -0.99
C HIS A 11 -7.33 -2.68 -0.08
N THR A 12 -6.51 -2.46 0.95
CA THR A 12 -6.21 -3.39 2.04
C THR A 12 -6.33 -2.69 3.38
N VAL A 13 -6.51 -3.49 4.43
CA VAL A 13 -6.47 -3.02 5.82
C VAL A 13 -5.16 -3.47 6.44
N GLU A 14 -4.41 -2.53 6.99
CA GLU A 14 -3.21 -2.83 7.77
C GLU A 14 -3.28 -2.19 9.15
N LYS A 15 -2.72 -2.86 10.16
CA LYS A 15 -2.76 -2.45 11.56
C LYS A 15 -1.37 -2.02 12.02
N PHE A 16 -1.24 -0.76 12.38
CA PHE A 16 -0.02 -0.14 12.88
C PHE A 16 -0.08 0.02 14.40
N GLU A 17 1.03 -0.28 15.05
CA GLU A 17 1.21 -0.07 16.49
C GLU A 17 1.97 1.23 16.72
N ILE A 18 1.42 2.12 17.54
CA ILE A 18 1.92 3.49 17.76
C ILE A 18 2.00 3.77 19.25
N GLU A 19 3.05 4.45 19.69
CA GLU A 19 3.12 5.01 21.04
C GLU A 19 2.93 6.53 21.00
N ALA A 20 1.99 7.04 21.81
CA ALA A 20 1.64 8.46 21.90
C ALA A 20 1.09 8.81 23.29
N GLU A 21 0.90 10.09 23.64
CA GLU A 21 0.26 10.50 24.90
C GLU A 21 -1.27 10.36 24.85
N ASP A 22 -1.87 10.60 23.69
CA ASP A 22 -3.29 10.48 23.40
C ASP A 22 -3.58 10.02 21.96
N MET A 23 -4.87 9.88 21.63
CA MET A 23 -5.31 9.38 20.32
C MET A 23 -5.07 10.39 19.19
N ASP A 24 -5.16 11.69 19.49
CA ASP A 24 -4.98 12.74 18.48
C ASP A 24 -3.51 12.79 18.03
N GLU A 25 -2.59 12.65 18.97
CA GLU A 25 -1.16 12.50 18.68
C GLU A 25 -0.89 11.18 17.93
N ALA A 26 -1.52 10.07 18.32
CA ALA A 26 -1.38 8.79 17.61
C ALA A 26 -1.81 8.90 16.14
N PHE A 27 -2.90 9.59 15.83
CA PHE A 27 -3.35 9.83 14.45
C PHE A 27 -2.37 10.69 13.66
N LYS A 28 -1.86 11.79 14.24
CA LYS A 28 -0.86 12.64 13.58
C LYS A 28 0.40 11.87 13.20
N ILE A 29 0.90 11.02 14.11
CA ILE A 29 2.08 10.19 13.84
C ILE A 29 1.84 9.24 12.66
N VAL A 30 0.66 8.61 12.60
CA VAL A 30 0.31 7.70 11.49
C VAL A 30 0.18 8.45 10.18
N GLU A 31 -0.49 9.61 10.18
CA GLU A 31 -0.66 10.46 9.01
C GLU A 31 0.69 10.92 8.44
N GLU A 32 1.58 11.44 9.29
CA GLU A 32 2.92 11.88 8.89
C GLU A 32 3.74 10.71 8.31
N LYS A 33 3.73 9.55 8.98
CA LYS A 33 4.44 8.34 8.50
C LYS A 33 3.90 7.81 7.19
N TYR A 34 2.59 7.87 6.98
CA TYR A 34 1.98 7.49 5.72
C TYR A 34 2.41 8.43 4.58
N TYR A 35 2.30 9.75 4.76
CA TYR A 35 2.73 10.72 3.73
C TYR A 35 4.23 10.73 3.46
N ASN A 36 5.05 10.32 4.43
CA ASN A 36 6.49 10.13 4.25
C ASN A 36 6.84 8.80 3.54
N GLY A 37 5.86 7.92 3.30
CA GLY A 37 6.09 6.58 2.74
C GLY A 37 6.75 5.60 3.72
N GLU A 38 6.73 5.89 5.02
CA GLU A 38 7.21 4.98 6.07
C GLU A 38 6.15 3.91 6.38
N PHE A 39 4.87 4.27 6.30
CA PHE A 39 3.76 3.32 6.32
C PHE A 39 3.27 3.11 4.89
N VAL A 40 3.73 2.01 4.33
CA VAL A 40 3.25 1.50 3.04
C VAL A 40 2.27 0.40 3.38
N LEU A 41 1.01 0.58 3.01
CA LEU A 41 0.07 -0.53 3.00
C LEU A 41 0.57 -1.50 1.94
N GLU A 42 0.90 -2.73 2.31
CA GLU A 42 1.30 -3.73 1.31
C GLU A 42 0.23 -3.79 0.20
N PRO A 43 0.64 -3.81 -1.08
CA PRO A 43 -0.29 -3.75 -2.19
C PRO A 43 -1.37 -4.80 -1.96
N GLY A 44 -2.62 -4.33 -1.89
CA GLY A 44 -3.73 -5.20 -1.63
C GLY A 44 -3.75 -6.36 -2.61
N ASN A 45 -4.12 -7.54 -2.12
CA ASN A 45 -4.16 -8.81 -2.86
C ASN A 45 -4.29 -8.55 -4.36
N VAL A 46 -3.20 -8.77 -5.11
CA VAL A 46 -3.17 -8.55 -6.56
C VAL A 46 -4.31 -9.38 -7.16
N SER A 47 -5.41 -8.72 -7.51
CA SER A 47 -6.63 -9.37 -7.92
C SER A 47 -6.49 -10.03 -9.29
N HIS A 48 -5.61 -9.48 -10.12
CA HIS A 48 -5.24 -10.00 -11.43
C HIS A 48 -3.77 -9.72 -11.71
N ARG A 49 -3.03 -10.74 -12.13
CA ARG A 49 -1.65 -10.61 -12.62
C ARG A 49 -1.69 -10.73 -14.13
N LEU A 50 -1.43 -9.65 -14.85
CA LEU A 50 -1.47 -9.65 -16.32
C LEU A 50 -0.09 -9.36 -16.90
N MET A 51 0.25 -10.00 -18.02
CA MET A 51 1.46 -9.73 -18.79
C MET A 51 1.15 -9.60 -20.29
N SER A 52 1.93 -8.78 -20.99
CA SER A 52 1.93 -8.63 -22.45
C SER A 52 3.38 -8.41 -22.92
N GLY A 53 3.70 -8.76 -24.16
CA GLY A 53 5.02 -8.58 -24.75
C GLY A 53 4.97 -7.92 -26.12
N GLU A 54 6.06 -7.27 -26.50
CA GLU A 54 6.26 -6.63 -27.80
C GLU A 54 7.63 -6.98 -28.40
N THR A 55 7.74 -6.95 -29.74
CA THR A 55 9.04 -7.12 -30.42
C THR A 55 9.88 -5.85 -30.30
N ALA A 56 11.20 -6.00 -30.26
CA ALA A 56 12.12 -4.86 -30.13
C ALA A 56 12.05 -3.86 -31.31
N ASP A 57 11.53 -4.29 -32.46
CA ASP A 57 11.28 -3.43 -33.62
C ASP A 57 9.86 -2.85 -33.66
N GLY A 58 9.03 -3.14 -32.65
CA GLY A 58 7.69 -2.57 -32.43
C GLY A 58 6.63 -3.01 -33.42
N LYS A 59 6.88 -4.06 -34.21
CA LYS A 59 5.93 -4.52 -35.24
C LYS A 59 4.87 -5.48 -34.73
N GLU A 60 5.14 -6.17 -33.62
CA GLU A 60 4.23 -7.14 -33.05
C GLU A 60 4.09 -6.90 -31.55
N CYS A 61 2.86 -7.01 -31.07
CA CYS A 61 2.51 -6.98 -29.65
C CYS A 61 1.45 -8.06 -29.36
N THR A 62 1.44 -8.57 -28.13
CA THR A 62 0.43 -9.53 -27.67
C THR A 62 -0.69 -8.82 -26.91
N GLU A 63 -1.87 -9.41 -26.89
CA GLU A 63 -2.90 -9.04 -25.92
C GLU A 63 -2.41 -9.30 -24.49
N TRP A 64 -3.01 -8.60 -23.53
CA TRP A 64 -2.76 -8.84 -22.11
C TRP A 64 -3.34 -10.19 -21.71
N VAL A 65 -2.50 -11.03 -21.10
CA VAL A 65 -2.89 -12.36 -20.60
C VAL A 65 -2.68 -12.45 -19.10
N GLU A 66 -3.58 -13.17 -18.43
CA GLU A 66 -3.47 -13.42 -16.99
C GLU A 66 -2.44 -14.53 -16.67
N PHE A 67 -1.75 -14.41 -15.54
CA PHE A 67 -0.70 -15.36 -15.10
C PHE A 67 -0.71 -15.65 -13.58
#